data_AF-A0A6A5RFA4-F1
#
_entry.id   AF-A0A6A5RFA4-F1
#
_cell.length_a   1.000
_cell.length_b   1.000
_cell.length_c   1.000
_cell.angle_alpha   90.00
_cell.angle_beta   90.00
_cell.angle_gamma   90.00
#
_symmetry.space_group_name_H-M   'P 1'
#
loop_
_entity.id
_entity.type
_entity.pdbx_description
1 polymer ?
#
loop_
_entity_poly.entity_id
_entity_poly.type
_entity_poly.pdbx_seq_one_letter_code
_entity_poly.pdbx_strand_id
1 'polypeptide(L)'
;MAIQGAVQGEGRAPRMSHMASANEGAADIIAMVSGAVQRGKREDDGANLTNNEGIPFPDPAHSKTVGGIPVASDVFLFQKQQHFNRSKQLERMVRPCGSGAFGYFECTKDVTSLTKANFLSSVGEKTPMFIRFSTVTPGREFPDEARNPRGFAIKLYTTEGNYDIVGLNFPIFFCRDPIQGPDVIRSQYRNPKNFLFDYDGVFDLLACTPEDNHAGLMFFSDHGTPKGWRFNHGYGCHTFKWVNAEGRFVYIKYHFIAKHDQK
;
A
#
# COMPACT_ATOMS: atom_id res chain seq x y z
N MET A 1 32.99 -45.65 14.21
CA MET A 1 31.53 -45.51 14.27
C MET A 1 31.15 -44.26 13.52
N ALA A 2 30.57 -44.40 12.32
CA ALA A 2 30.07 -43.27 11.55
C ALA A 2 28.73 -42.83 12.16
N ILE A 3 28.67 -41.61 12.68
CA ILE A 3 27.41 -41.01 13.12
C ILE A 3 26.71 -40.51 11.84
N GLN A 4 26.07 -41.44 11.11
CA GLN A 4 25.00 -41.08 10.18
C GLN A 4 23.74 -40.83 10.99
N GLY A 5 23.69 -39.69 11.67
CA GLY A 5 22.43 -39.12 12.11
C GLY A 5 21.76 -38.52 10.89
N ALA A 6 20.86 -39.26 10.24
CA ALA A 6 19.93 -38.65 9.29
C ALA A 6 19.20 -37.56 10.06
N VAL A 7 19.51 -36.28 9.79
CA VAL A 7 18.73 -35.17 10.29
C VAL A 7 17.37 -35.28 9.59
N GLN A 8 16.44 -36.02 10.20
CA GLN A 8 15.04 -35.97 9.83
C GLN A 8 14.57 -34.55 10.18
N GLY A 9 14.50 -33.69 9.17
CA GLY A 9 13.93 -32.36 9.34
C GLY A 9 12.45 -32.48 9.72
N GLU A 10 11.95 -31.53 10.51
CA GLU A 10 10.54 -31.53 10.87
C GLU A 10 9.66 -31.24 9.65
N GLY A 11 8.68 -32.12 9.43
CA GLY A 11 7.71 -31.99 8.34
C GLY A 11 6.76 -30.81 8.59
N ARG A 12 6.50 -30.01 7.55
CA ARG A 12 5.48 -28.97 7.60
C ARG A 12 4.09 -29.60 7.56
N ALA A 13 3.22 -29.21 8.49
CA ALA A 13 1.81 -29.55 8.41
C ALA A 13 1.18 -28.96 7.12
N PRO A 14 0.23 -29.64 6.48
CA PRO A 14 -0.45 -29.11 5.29
C PRO A 14 -1.15 -27.79 5.65
N ARG A 15 -0.89 -26.74 4.87
CA ARG A 15 -1.49 -25.41 5.09
C ARG A 15 -3.00 -25.47 4.82
N MET A 16 -3.79 -24.96 5.76
CA MET A 16 -5.22 -24.68 5.55
C MET A 16 -5.36 -23.48 4.60
N SER A 17 -6.17 -23.61 3.54
CA SER A 17 -6.26 -22.67 2.41
C SER A 17 -6.82 -21.28 2.74
N HIS A 18 -7.36 -21.07 3.94
CA HIS A 18 -8.17 -19.90 4.29
C HIS A 18 -7.39 -18.65 4.73
N MET A 19 -6.08 -18.74 4.92
CA MET A 19 -5.19 -17.61 5.30
C MET A 19 -4.19 -17.28 4.19
N ALA A 20 -4.65 -17.25 2.93
CA ALA A 20 -3.81 -17.04 1.75
C ALA A 20 -3.50 -15.56 1.52
N SER A 21 -2.69 -14.95 2.40
CA SER A 21 -1.82 -13.87 1.91
C SER A 21 -0.68 -14.58 1.19
N ALA A 22 -0.63 -14.45 -0.13
CA ALA A 22 0.46 -15.01 -0.89
C ALA A 22 1.77 -14.35 -0.46
N ASN A 23 2.81 -15.14 -0.21
CA ASN A 23 4.18 -14.63 -0.06
C ASN A 23 4.77 -14.11 -1.39
N GLU A 24 3.93 -14.03 -2.43
CA GLU A 24 4.25 -13.53 -3.75
C GLU A 24 4.42 -12.00 -3.68
N GLY A 25 5.49 -11.49 -4.27
CA GLY A 25 5.74 -10.06 -4.31
C GLY A 25 4.69 -9.34 -5.17
N ALA A 26 4.59 -8.02 -5.05
CA ALA A 26 3.64 -7.24 -5.86
C ALA A 26 3.84 -7.44 -7.38
N ALA A 27 5.09 -7.69 -7.82
CA ALA A 27 5.43 -8.01 -9.20
C ALA A 27 4.87 -9.38 -9.64
N ASP A 28 4.98 -10.40 -8.80
CA ASP A 28 4.44 -11.74 -9.09
C ASP A 28 2.91 -11.68 -9.13
N ILE A 29 2.30 -10.97 -8.17
CA ILE A 29 0.86 -10.82 -8.12
C ILE A 29 0.34 -10.10 -9.37
N ILE A 30 0.97 -9.01 -9.80
CA ILE A 30 0.52 -8.32 -11.01
C ILE A 30 0.77 -9.16 -12.27
N ALA A 31 1.87 -9.91 -12.34
CA ALA A 31 2.13 -10.82 -13.44
C ALA A 31 1.03 -11.89 -13.55
N MET A 32 0.55 -12.43 -12.42
CA MET A 32 -0.60 -13.33 -12.42
C MET A 32 -1.91 -12.64 -12.82
N VAL A 33 -2.16 -11.42 -12.33
CA VAL A 33 -3.35 -10.64 -12.71
C VAL A 33 -3.37 -10.34 -14.20
N SER A 34 -2.20 -10.10 -14.80
CA SER A 34 -2.05 -9.92 -16.26
C SER A 34 -2.17 -11.23 -17.06
N GLY A 35 -2.15 -12.39 -16.40
CA GLY A 35 -2.09 -13.70 -17.05
C GLY A 35 -0.71 -14.10 -17.59
N ALA A 36 0.32 -13.25 -17.42
CA ALA A 36 1.69 -13.53 -17.85
C ALA A 36 2.33 -14.72 -17.11
N VAL A 37 1.90 -14.97 -15.86
CA VAL A 37 2.40 -16.08 -15.04
C VAL A 37 1.21 -16.86 -14.46
N GLN A 38 1.26 -18.19 -14.55
CA GLN A 38 0.29 -19.06 -13.89
C GLN A 38 0.74 -19.35 -12.45
N ARG A 39 -0.23 -19.59 -11.55
CA ARG A 39 0.09 -19.96 -10.16
C ARG A 39 0.87 -21.27 -10.14
N GLY A 40 2.12 -21.19 -9.68
CA GLY A 40 3.00 -22.34 -9.50
C GLY A 40 3.03 -22.83 -8.05
N LYS A 41 3.90 -23.81 -7.81
CA LYS A 41 4.28 -24.25 -6.46
C LYS A 41 5.01 -23.10 -5.77
N ARG A 42 4.59 -22.72 -4.56
CA ARG A 42 5.24 -21.67 -3.78
C ARG A 42 6.56 -22.17 -3.22
N GLU A 43 7.49 -21.25 -2.98
CA GLU A 43 8.76 -21.53 -2.27
C GLU A 43 8.51 -22.26 -0.95
N ASP A 44 7.43 -21.87 -0.27
CA ASP A 44 7.03 -22.43 1.01
C ASP A 44 6.26 -23.76 0.98
N ASP A 45 5.96 -24.29 -0.21
CA ASP A 45 5.29 -25.60 -0.37
C ASP A 45 6.28 -26.78 -0.24
N GLY A 46 7.46 -26.52 0.33
CA GLY A 46 8.43 -27.54 0.71
C GLY A 46 7.92 -28.46 1.82
N ALA A 47 8.38 -29.71 1.81
CA ALA A 47 7.96 -30.71 2.80
C ALA A 47 8.49 -30.43 4.21
N ASN A 48 9.63 -29.74 4.32
CA ASN A 48 10.31 -29.48 5.59
C ASN A 48 10.29 -27.98 5.91
N LEU A 49 10.29 -27.66 7.20
CA LEU A 49 10.63 -26.31 7.64
C LEU A 49 12.13 -26.11 7.51
N THR A 50 12.56 -25.07 6.81
CA THR A 50 13.97 -24.77 6.59
C THR A 50 14.36 -23.41 7.16
N ASN A 51 15.65 -23.26 7.40
CA ASN A 51 16.29 -21.98 7.65
C ASN A 51 16.46 -21.21 6.31
N ASN A 52 17.05 -20.01 6.33
CA ASN A 52 17.17 -19.18 5.11
C ASN A 52 18.14 -19.74 4.06
N GLU A 53 19.00 -20.69 4.43
CA GLU A 53 19.90 -21.41 3.52
C GLU A 53 19.31 -22.74 3.03
N GLY A 54 18.03 -23.03 3.34
CA GLY A 54 17.36 -24.26 2.91
C GLY A 54 17.69 -25.50 3.77
N ILE A 55 18.39 -25.34 4.89
CA ILE A 55 18.72 -26.43 5.80
C ILE A 55 17.47 -26.75 6.64
N PRO A 56 17.00 -28.02 6.66
CA PRO A 56 15.85 -28.39 7.48
C PRO A 56 16.09 -28.13 8.96
N PHE A 57 15.08 -27.57 9.64
CA PHE A 57 15.06 -27.41 11.09
C PHE A 57 15.04 -28.78 11.75
N PRO A 58 15.96 -29.07 12.68
CA PRO A 58 15.89 -30.27 13.51
C PRO A 58 14.71 -30.26 14.49
N ASP A 59 14.46 -29.10 15.11
CA ASP A 59 13.32 -28.80 15.99
C ASP A 59 13.06 -27.27 15.94
N PRO A 60 11.87 -26.80 15.54
CA PRO A 60 11.55 -25.38 15.42
C PRO A 60 10.92 -24.75 16.65
N ALA A 61 10.57 -25.57 17.65
CA ALA A 61 9.95 -25.16 18.90
C ALA A 61 10.96 -25.03 20.03
N HIS A 62 12.07 -25.79 19.99
CA HIS A 62 13.08 -25.80 21.04
C HIS A 62 14.45 -25.33 20.55
N SER A 63 15.13 -24.54 21.36
CA SER A 63 16.54 -24.18 21.13
C SER A 63 17.47 -25.30 21.58
N LYS A 64 18.66 -25.36 21.00
CA LYS A 64 19.75 -26.18 21.51
C LYS A 64 20.19 -25.63 22.87
N THR A 65 20.17 -26.48 23.90
CA THR A 65 20.52 -26.09 25.27
C THR A 65 21.54 -27.02 25.91
N VAL A 66 22.20 -26.54 26.97
CA VAL A 66 22.96 -27.34 27.94
C VAL A 66 22.43 -27.00 29.32
N GLY A 67 21.87 -27.99 30.04
CA GLY A 67 21.24 -27.75 31.35
C GLY A 67 20.09 -26.73 31.32
N GLY A 68 19.37 -26.64 30.19
CA GLY A 68 18.30 -25.65 29.98
C GLY A 68 18.76 -24.26 29.52
N ILE A 69 20.07 -24.03 29.40
CA ILE A 69 20.63 -22.75 28.94
C ILE A 69 20.86 -22.81 27.42
N PRO A 70 20.28 -21.92 26.60
CA PRO A 70 20.55 -21.85 25.17
C PRO A 70 22.03 -21.60 24.87
N VAL A 71 22.57 -22.27 23.85
CA VAL A 71 23.99 -22.17 23.48
C VAL A 71 24.21 -21.29 22.25
N ALA A 72 25.33 -20.58 22.20
CA ALA A 72 25.70 -19.73 21.07
C ALA A 72 25.95 -20.50 19.76
N SER A 73 26.14 -21.83 19.84
CA SER A 73 26.25 -22.67 18.63
C SER A 73 24.91 -22.91 17.90
N ASP A 74 23.78 -22.44 18.46
CA ASP A 74 22.47 -22.56 17.84
C ASP A 74 22.24 -21.51 16.75
N VAL A 75 22.69 -21.83 15.54
CA VAL A 75 22.55 -20.95 14.37
C VAL A 75 21.08 -20.76 13.95
N PHE A 76 20.22 -21.74 14.20
CA PHE A 76 18.79 -21.68 13.85
C PHE A 76 18.05 -20.69 14.75
N LEU A 77 18.31 -20.74 16.06
CA LEU A 77 17.79 -19.75 17.02
C LEU A 77 18.21 -18.33 16.60
N PHE A 78 19.49 -18.11 16.38
CA PHE A 78 19.98 -16.76 16.06
C PHE A 78 19.43 -16.23 14.76
N GLN A 79 19.36 -17.04 13.70
CA GLN A 79 18.82 -16.59 12.42
C GLN A 79 17.33 -16.21 12.54
N LYS A 80 16.52 -17.05 13.19
CA LYS A 80 15.08 -16.78 13.41
C LYS A 80 14.88 -15.48 14.19
N GLN A 81 15.64 -15.26 15.26
CA GLN A 81 15.57 -14.03 16.06
C GLN A 81 16.11 -12.81 15.30
N GLN A 82 17.19 -12.97 14.55
CA GLN A 82 17.78 -11.91 13.74
C GLN A 82 16.79 -11.38 12.70
N HIS A 83 16.08 -12.28 12.02
CA HIS A 83 15.05 -11.93 11.06
C HIS A 83 13.86 -11.23 11.74
N PHE A 84 13.35 -11.80 12.84
CA PHE A 84 12.26 -11.18 13.61
C PHE A 84 12.59 -9.75 14.07
N ASN A 85 13.77 -9.56 14.68
CA ASN A 85 14.21 -8.27 15.21
C ASN A 85 14.38 -7.18 14.12
N ARG A 86 14.47 -7.57 12.84
CA ARG A 86 14.62 -6.67 11.69
C ARG A 86 13.38 -6.61 10.80
N SER A 87 12.29 -7.27 11.19
CA SER A 87 11.08 -7.39 10.37
C SER A 87 10.28 -6.09 10.24
N LYS A 88 10.41 -5.16 11.20
CA LYS A 88 9.73 -3.86 11.16
C LYS A 88 10.49 -2.88 10.26
N GLN A 89 9.95 -2.65 9.07
CA GLN A 89 10.40 -1.58 8.19
C GLN A 89 9.84 -0.21 8.63
N LEU A 90 10.50 0.86 8.21
CA LEU A 90 9.99 2.22 8.38
C LEU A 90 8.66 2.37 7.65
N GLU A 91 7.70 2.99 8.32
CA GLU A 91 6.42 3.34 7.69
C GLU A 91 6.55 4.60 6.82
N ARG A 92 5.51 4.86 6.01
CA ARG A 92 5.45 6.08 5.22
C ARG A 92 5.25 7.29 6.14
N MET A 93 5.99 8.37 5.92
CA MET A 93 5.83 9.61 6.70
C MET A 93 4.39 10.14 6.68
N VAL A 94 3.72 10.01 5.54
CA VAL A 94 2.28 10.25 5.38
C VAL A 94 1.66 9.06 4.69
N ARG A 95 0.40 8.79 5.02
CA ARG A 95 -0.38 7.65 4.57
C ARG A 95 0.17 6.28 4.98
N PRO A 96 0.62 6.08 6.25
CA PRO A 96 1.15 4.79 6.69
C PRO A 96 0.06 3.73 6.83
N CYS A 97 -1.11 4.06 7.39
CA CYS A 97 -2.26 3.16 7.49
C CYS A 97 -3.01 3.10 6.16
N GLY A 98 -3.24 1.89 5.65
CA GLY A 98 -3.94 1.72 4.39
C GLY A 98 -4.05 0.28 3.92
N SER A 99 -4.96 0.06 2.98
CA SER A 99 -5.26 -1.24 2.37
C SER A 99 -5.15 -1.14 0.85
N GLY A 100 -4.82 -2.25 0.19
CA GLY A 100 -4.70 -2.27 -1.26
C GLY A 100 -5.31 -3.50 -1.91
N ALA A 101 -5.60 -3.39 -3.19
CA ALA A 101 -6.15 -4.47 -4.00
C ALA A 101 -5.58 -4.40 -5.42
N PHE A 102 -5.43 -5.57 -6.03
CA PHE A 102 -5.11 -5.69 -7.45
C PHE A 102 -6.39 -5.80 -8.28
N GLY A 103 -6.31 -5.38 -9.54
CA GLY A 103 -7.40 -5.46 -10.50
C GLY A 103 -6.93 -5.05 -11.88
N TYR A 104 -7.85 -4.52 -12.69
CA TYR A 104 -7.54 -3.96 -14.00
C TYR A 104 -8.35 -2.69 -14.25
N PHE A 105 -7.82 -1.83 -15.10
CA PHE A 105 -8.53 -0.73 -15.74
C PHE A 105 -8.91 -1.17 -17.16
N GLU A 106 -10.10 -0.80 -17.63
CA GLU A 106 -10.54 -1.05 -19.02
C GLU A 106 -10.88 0.26 -19.71
N CYS A 107 -10.25 0.54 -20.85
CA CYS A 107 -10.60 1.70 -21.66
C CYS A 107 -11.93 1.45 -22.39
N THR A 108 -12.96 2.24 -22.09
CA THR A 108 -14.32 2.00 -22.66
C THR A 108 -14.70 2.97 -23.76
N LYS A 109 -13.89 4.01 -24.00
CA LYS A 109 -14.14 5.04 -25.03
C LYS A 109 -12.83 5.44 -25.67
N ASP A 110 -12.87 5.66 -26.99
CA ASP A 110 -11.72 6.16 -27.72
C ASP A 110 -11.42 7.60 -27.31
N VAL A 111 -10.21 7.82 -26.80
CA VAL A 111 -9.67 9.12 -26.39
C VAL A 111 -8.29 9.38 -27.02
N THR A 112 -7.92 8.63 -28.06
CA THR A 112 -6.62 8.74 -28.76
C THR A 112 -6.37 10.13 -29.35
N SER A 113 -7.44 10.85 -29.70
CA SER A 113 -7.37 12.26 -30.12
C SER A 113 -6.88 13.21 -29.02
N LEU A 114 -7.00 12.82 -27.75
CA LEU A 114 -6.64 13.64 -26.58
C LEU A 114 -5.28 13.25 -25.97
N THR A 115 -4.89 11.98 -26.05
CA THR A 115 -3.69 11.47 -25.41
C THR A 115 -3.05 10.32 -26.18
N LYS A 116 -1.73 10.21 -26.12
CA LYS A 116 -0.96 9.08 -26.65
C LYS A 116 -0.61 8.02 -25.60
N ALA A 117 -1.18 8.11 -24.40
CA ALA A 117 -0.89 7.15 -23.33
C ALA A 117 -1.38 5.75 -23.68
N ASN A 118 -0.49 4.76 -23.63
CA ASN A 118 -0.76 3.38 -24.06
C ASN A 118 -1.98 2.72 -23.40
N PHE A 119 -2.20 2.90 -22.10
CA PHE A 119 -3.37 2.31 -21.42
C PHE A 119 -4.74 2.86 -21.89
N LEU A 120 -4.73 3.90 -22.74
CA LEU A 120 -5.90 4.53 -23.34
C LEU A 120 -5.90 4.43 -24.87
N SER A 121 -5.01 3.63 -25.48
CA SER A 121 -4.83 3.60 -26.94
C SER A 121 -5.93 2.88 -27.70
N SER A 122 -6.71 2.01 -27.04
CA SER A 122 -7.75 1.21 -27.69
C SER A 122 -8.89 0.88 -26.73
N VAL A 123 -10.12 0.93 -27.24
CA VAL A 123 -11.31 0.49 -26.51
C VAL A 123 -11.24 -1.02 -26.28
N GLY A 124 -11.53 -1.44 -25.05
CA GLY A 124 -11.43 -2.82 -24.58
C GLY A 124 -10.05 -3.20 -24.03
N GLU A 125 -9.04 -2.31 -24.12
CA GLU A 125 -7.72 -2.55 -23.53
C GLU A 125 -7.83 -2.71 -22.02
N LYS A 126 -7.34 -3.84 -21.49
CA LYS A 126 -7.34 -4.15 -20.06
C LYS A 126 -5.94 -4.01 -19.49
N THR A 127 -5.70 -2.92 -18.79
CA THR A 127 -4.42 -2.63 -18.14
C THR A 127 -4.43 -3.14 -16.70
N PRO A 128 -3.53 -4.07 -16.31
CA PRO A 128 -3.39 -4.48 -14.92
C PRO A 128 -3.11 -3.29 -14.01
N MET A 129 -3.69 -3.30 -12.81
CA MET A 129 -3.50 -2.21 -11.85
C MET A 129 -3.44 -2.67 -10.39
N PHE A 130 -2.84 -1.83 -9.58
CA PHE A 130 -2.89 -1.90 -8.12
C PHE A 130 -3.43 -0.58 -7.58
N ILE A 131 -4.38 -0.66 -6.65
CA ILE A 131 -4.88 0.51 -5.91
C ILE A 131 -4.53 0.38 -4.44
N ARG A 132 -4.12 1.50 -3.83
CA ARG A 132 -3.93 1.63 -2.38
C ARG A 132 -4.77 2.78 -1.84
N PHE A 133 -5.64 2.44 -0.91
CA PHE A 133 -6.35 3.38 -0.05
C PHE A 133 -5.58 3.59 1.24
N SER A 134 -5.75 4.75 1.88
CA SER A 134 -5.05 5.06 3.13
C SER A 134 -5.72 6.20 3.88
N THR A 135 -5.53 6.28 5.19
CA THR A 135 -5.61 7.55 5.92
C THR A 135 -4.33 8.37 5.61
N VAL A 136 -4.17 9.59 6.12
CA VAL A 136 -3.06 10.50 5.74
C VAL A 136 -2.10 10.78 6.89
N THR A 137 -2.57 11.36 8.00
CA THR A 137 -1.64 12.01 8.94
C THR A 137 -1.07 11.07 10.00
N PRO A 138 -1.84 10.27 10.76
CA PRO A 138 -1.29 9.55 11.91
C PRO A 138 -0.65 8.22 11.49
N GLY A 139 -0.02 7.51 12.45
CA GLY A 139 0.74 6.28 12.21
C GLY A 139 -0.06 5.10 11.66
N ARG A 140 0.61 4.00 11.31
CA ARG A 140 -0.03 2.80 10.74
C ARG A 140 -1.11 2.17 11.63
N GLU A 141 -1.12 2.50 12.91
CA GLU A 141 -2.10 2.05 13.91
C GLU A 141 -3.42 2.82 13.87
N PHE A 142 -3.51 3.90 13.09
CA PHE A 142 -4.67 4.77 13.09
C PHE A 142 -5.93 4.05 12.59
N PRO A 143 -7.09 4.18 13.27
CA PRO A 143 -8.31 3.50 12.85
C PRO A 143 -8.77 3.93 11.45
N ASP A 144 -9.17 2.96 10.63
CA ASP A 144 -9.63 3.18 9.24
C ASP A 144 -10.82 4.16 9.16
N GLU A 145 -11.68 4.18 10.17
CA GLU A 145 -12.91 4.99 10.24
C GLU A 145 -12.68 6.39 10.81
N ALA A 146 -11.50 6.67 11.38
CA ALA A 146 -11.24 7.95 12.02
C ALA A 146 -11.23 9.12 11.00
N ARG A 147 -11.56 10.32 11.48
CA ARG A 147 -11.67 11.53 10.64
C ARG A 147 -10.32 11.89 10.01
N ASN A 148 -10.26 11.84 8.68
CA ASN A 148 -9.06 12.18 7.93
C ASN A 148 -9.39 12.28 6.43
N PRO A 149 -8.57 12.93 5.60
CA PRO A 149 -8.64 12.69 4.16
C PRO A 149 -8.29 11.22 3.88
N ARG A 150 -8.73 10.68 2.75
CA ARG A 150 -8.36 9.33 2.30
C ARG A 150 -7.48 9.42 1.06
N GLY A 151 -6.28 8.84 1.14
CA GLY A 151 -5.41 8.64 -0.02
C GLY A 151 -6.04 7.67 -1.01
N PHE A 152 -5.94 7.98 -2.29
CA PHE A 152 -6.50 7.20 -3.40
C PHE A 152 -5.42 7.06 -4.48
N ALA A 153 -4.50 6.10 -4.30
CA ALA A 153 -3.35 5.93 -5.19
C ALA A 153 -3.54 4.74 -6.12
N ILE A 154 -3.49 4.97 -7.43
CA ILE A 154 -3.56 3.95 -8.47
C ILE A 154 -2.21 3.84 -9.17
N LYS A 155 -1.76 2.61 -9.38
CA LYS A 155 -0.64 2.25 -10.26
C LYS A 155 -1.17 1.41 -11.41
N LEU A 156 -0.98 1.89 -12.63
CA LEU A 156 -1.29 1.17 -13.87
C LEU A 156 0.00 0.59 -14.42
N TYR A 157 0.01 -0.70 -14.72
CA TYR A 157 1.15 -1.41 -15.29
C TYR A 157 0.98 -1.44 -16.81
N THR A 158 1.41 -0.36 -17.47
CA THR A 158 1.26 -0.19 -18.93
C THR A 158 2.46 -0.78 -19.67
N THR A 159 2.35 -0.97 -20.99
CA THR A 159 3.47 -1.47 -21.80
C THR A 159 4.56 -0.42 -22.04
N GLU A 160 4.28 0.85 -21.75
CA GLU A 160 5.22 1.98 -21.86
C GLU A 160 5.75 2.45 -20.49
N GLY A 161 5.57 1.63 -19.45
CA GLY A 161 6.01 1.91 -18.09
C GLY A 161 4.85 2.11 -17.12
N ASN A 162 5.18 2.17 -15.83
CA ASN A 162 4.18 2.31 -14.78
C ASN A 162 3.64 3.75 -14.76
N TYR A 163 2.31 3.88 -14.76
CA TYR A 163 1.63 5.17 -14.68
C TYR A 163 0.91 5.30 -13.34
N ASP A 164 1.37 6.22 -12.50
CA ASP A 164 0.85 6.42 -11.15
C ASP A 164 -0.05 7.65 -11.07
N ILE A 165 -1.29 7.45 -10.62
CA ILE A 165 -2.24 8.51 -10.29
C ILE A 165 -2.39 8.53 -8.77
N VAL A 166 -1.64 9.42 -8.12
CA VAL A 166 -1.58 9.51 -6.65
C VAL A 166 -2.53 10.61 -6.18
N GLY A 167 -3.77 10.22 -5.92
CA GLY A 167 -4.86 11.13 -5.58
C GLY A 167 -5.28 11.12 -4.11
N LEU A 168 -6.39 11.81 -3.88
CA LEU A 168 -7.12 11.90 -2.61
C LEU A 168 -8.61 11.70 -2.87
N ASN A 169 -9.39 11.44 -1.83
CA ASN A 169 -10.84 11.49 -1.93
C ASN A 169 -11.42 12.91 -1.92
N PHE A 170 -10.57 13.93 -1.77
CA PHE A 170 -10.96 15.33 -1.97
C PHE A 170 -10.44 15.81 -3.33
N PRO A 171 -11.22 16.59 -4.10
CA PRO A 171 -10.75 17.18 -5.36
C PRO A 171 -9.74 18.32 -5.17
N ILE A 172 -9.51 18.74 -3.92
CA ILE A 172 -8.66 19.85 -3.52
C ILE A 172 -7.76 19.44 -2.34
N PHE A 173 -6.77 20.27 -2.03
CA PHE A 173 -5.84 20.07 -0.92
C PHE A 173 -5.79 21.31 -0.04
N PHE A 174 -5.15 21.21 1.14
CA PHE A 174 -5.08 22.30 2.11
C PHE A 174 -4.23 23.46 1.58
N CYS A 175 -3.01 23.20 1.13
CA CYS A 175 -2.13 24.24 0.61
C CYS A 175 -2.10 24.31 -0.92
N ARG A 176 -1.67 25.46 -1.45
CA ARG A 176 -1.39 25.66 -2.89
C ARG A 176 0.09 25.59 -3.24
N ASP A 177 0.97 25.85 -2.27
CA ASP A 177 2.42 25.76 -2.42
C ASP A 177 2.98 24.54 -1.67
N PRO A 178 3.84 23.71 -2.29
CA PRO A 178 4.43 22.55 -1.63
C PRO A 178 5.29 22.90 -0.41
N ILE A 179 5.80 24.13 -0.27
CA ILE A 179 6.60 24.54 0.90
C ILE A 179 5.80 24.46 2.20
N GLN A 180 4.48 24.66 2.14
CA GLN A 180 3.56 24.58 3.28
C GLN A 180 3.13 23.14 3.62
N GLY A 181 3.43 22.17 2.74
CA GLY A 181 3.01 20.78 2.92
C GLY A 181 3.38 20.19 4.29
N PRO A 182 4.64 20.36 4.77
CA PRO A 182 5.02 19.92 6.11
C PRO A 182 4.21 20.57 7.23
N ASP A 183 3.84 21.84 7.11
CA ASP A 183 3.06 22.56 8.12
C ASP A 183 1.63 22.01 8.19
N VAL A 184 1.01 21.75 7.04
CA VAL A 184 -0.30 21.07 6.93
C VAL A 184 -0.29 19.70 7.58
N ILE A 185 0.76 18.91 7.37
CA ILE A 185 0.85 17.57 7.95
C ILE A 185 1.07 17.66 9.47
N ARG A 186 1.93 18.57 9.92
CA ARG A 186 2.23 18.75 11.35
C ARG A 186 1.02 19.26 12.14
N SER A 187 0.21 20.15 11.57
CA SER A 187 -0.99 20.67 12.23
C SER A 187 -2.03 19.58 12.54
N GLN A 188 -2.03 18.52 11.72
CA GLN A 188 -2.94 17.37 11.84
C GLN A 188 -2.28 16.14 12.47
N TYR A 189 -1.04 16.27 12.97
CA TYR A 189 -0.30 15.19 13.61
C TYR A 189 -0.46 15.22 15.14
N ARG A 190 0.15 14.25 15.81
CA ARG A 190 0.23 14.23 17.27
C ARG A 190 1.15 15.34 17.77
N ASN A 191 0.78 15.99 18.88
CA ASN A 191 1.60 17.00 19.52
C ASN A 191 2.93 16.38 19.98
N PRO A 192 4.09 16.97 19.63
CA PRO A 192 5.39 16.38 19.94
C PRO A 192 5.72 16.34 21.44
N LYS A 193 5.04 17.12 22.29
CA LYS A 193 5.30 17.16 23.73
C LYS A 193 4.73 15.97 24.48
N ASN A 194 3.57 15.46 24.06
CA ASN A 194 2.82 14.44 24.78
C ASN A 194 2.29 13.30 23.88
N PHE A 195 2.48 13.40 22.57
CA PHE A 195 2.07 12.43 21.56
C PHE A 195 0.54 12.18 21.48
N LEU A 196 -0.25 13.15 21.96
CA LEU A 196 -1.71 13.14 21.86
C LEU A 196 -2.19 13.88 20.60
N PHE A 197 -3.42 13.63 20.18
CA PHE A 197 -4.07 14.44 19.15
C PHE A 197 -4.30 15.86 19.67
N ASP A 198 -4.11 16.84 18.78
CA ASP A 198 -4.18 18.26 19.10
C ASP A 198 -4.97 18.96 18.00
N TYR A 199 -6.23 19.30 18.29
CA TYR A 199 -7.07 20.03 17.35
C TYR A 199 -6.78 21.52 17.33
N ASP A 200 -6.12 22.07 18.35
CA ASP A 200 -5.72 23.48 18.35
C ASP A 200 -4.76 23.74 17.19
N GLY A 201 -3.84 22.80 16.90
CA GLY A 201 -2.96 22.89 15.73
C GLY A 201 -3.72 22.92 14.40
N VAL A 202 -4.78 22.12 14.24
CA VAL A 202 -5.62 22.12 13.04
C VAL A 202 -6.36 23.44 12.89
N PHE A 203 -6.99 23.93 13.96
CA PHE A 203 -7.75 25.18 13.91
C PHE A 203 -6.87 26.42 13.77
N ASP A 204 -5.66 26.41 14.35
CA ASP A 204 -4.66 27.47 14.16
C ASP A 204 -4.27 27.61 12.69
N LEU A 205 -3.96 26.49 12.01
CA LEU A 205 -3.70 26.48 10.57
C LEU A 205 -4.87 27.08 9.76
N LEU A 206 -6.10 26.63 10.04
CA LEU A 206 -7.30 27.11 9.31
C LEU A 206 -7.61 28.59 9.59
N ALA A 207 -7.31 29.08 10.78
CA ALA A 207 -7.49 30.48 11.16
C ALA A 207 -6.44 31.40 10.51
N CYS A 208 -5.18 30.95 10.45
CA CYS A 208 -4.06 31.73 9.93
C CYS A 208 -3.83 31.58 8.43
N THR A 209 -4.38 30.54 7.79
CA THR A 209 -4.14 30.21 6.37
C THR A 209 -5.45 30.04 5.63
N PRO A 210 -6.08 31.13 5.15
CA PRO A 210 -7.45 31.06 4.60
C PRO A 210 -7.62 30.16 3.37
N GLU A 211 -6.56 29.88 2.61
CA GLU A 211 -6.61 28.99 1.45
C GLU A 211 -6.94 27.53 1.81
N ASP A 212 -6.63 27.12 3.04
CA ASP A 212 -6.86 25.78 3.57
C ASP A 212 -8.33 25.49 3.85
N ASN A 213 -9.16 26.53 3.98
CA ASN A 213 -10.53 26.40 4.47
C ASN A 213 -11.44 25.55 3.57
N HIS A 214 -11.19 25.48 2.25
CA HIS A 214 -11.98 24.58 1.41
C HIS A 214 -11.73 23.10 1.76
N ALA A 215 -10.46 22.72 1.96
CA ALA A 215 -10.10 21.38 2.43
C ALA A 215 -10.52 21.15 3.88
N GLY A 216 -10.44 22.18 4.72
CA GLY A 216 -10.94 22.16 6.10
C GLY A 216 -12.44 21.84 6.17
N LEU A 217 -13.26 22.50 5.33
CA LEU A 217 -14.70 22.21 5.25
C LEU A 217 -14.96 20.75 4.84
N MET A 218 -14.23 20.23 3.86
CA MET A 218 -14.34 18.81 3.48
C MET A 218 -13.88 17.87 4.60
N PHE A 219 -12.80 18.20 5.29
CA PHE A 219 -12.26 17.43 6.41
C PHE A 219 -13.27 17.27 7.54
N PHE A 220 -14.01 18.34 7.87
CA PHE A 220 -15.04 18.33 8.92
C PHE A 220 -16.42 17.86 8.44
N SER A 221 -16.63 17.68 7.13
CA SER A 221 -17.82 17.02 6.57
C SER A 221 -17.76 15.48 6.64
N ASP A 222 -18.80 14.79 6.19
CA ASP A 222 -18.83 13.32 6.09
C ASP A 222 -17.80 12.76 5.08
N HIS A 223 -17.25 13.60 4.18
CA HIS A 223 -16.12 13.20 3.33
C HIS A 223 -14.87 12.81 4.14
N GLY A 224 -14.72 13.31 5.37
CA GLY A 224 -13.63 12.95 6.29
C GLY A 224 -13.83 11.59 6.97
N THR A 225 -15.01 10.97 6.87
CA THR A 225 -15.36 9.69 7.50
C THR A 225 -16.21 8.83 6.54
N PRO A 226 -15.69 8.47 5.35
CA PRO A 226 -16.45 7.72 4.36
C PRO A 226 -16.75 6.30 4.83
N LYS A 227 -17.84 5.70 4.33
CA LYS A 227 -18.27 4.34 4.66
C LYS A 227 -17.44 3.27 3.93
N GLY A 228 -16.15 3.20 4.26
CA GLY A 228 -15.20 2.25 3.67
C GLY A 228 -14.79 2.59 2.23
N TRP A 229 -13.80 1.86 1.72
CA TRP A 229 -13.08 2.23 0.48
C TRP A 229 -13.94 2.16 -0.80
N ARG A 230 -14.96 1.30 -0.81
CA ARG A 230 -15.77 1.00 -2.01
C ARG A 230 -16.81 2.08 -2.34
N PHE A 231 -17.11 2.95 -1.38
CA PHE A 231 -18.08 4.04 -1.51
C PHE A 231 -17.39 5.41 -1.48
N ASN A 232 -16.12 5.46 -1.87
CA ASN A 232 -15.35 6.70 -1.84
C ASN A 232 -14.98 7.09 -3.27
N HIS A 233 -15.24 8.36 -3.62
CA HIS A 233 -14.71 8.92 -4.85
C HIS A 233 -13.20 9.19 -4.70
N GLY A 234 -12.51 9.23 -5.83
CA GLY A 234 -11.09 9.55 -5.91
C GLY A 234 -10.85 10.67 -6.90
N TYR A 235 -9.88 11.52 -6.63
CA TYR A 235 -9.53 12.66 -7.45
C TYR A 235 -8.02 12.79 -7.54
N GLY A 236 -7.50 13.14 -8.72
CA GLY A 236 -6.07 13.42 -8.89
C GLY A 236 -5.60 14.73 -8.26
N CYS A 237 -6.53 15.53 -7.72
CA CYS A 237 -6.37 16.90 -7.18
C CYS A 237 -5.83 17.93 -8.19
N HIS A 238 -4.66 17.69 -8.81
CA HIS A 238 -4.00 18.62 -9.72
C HIS A 238 -4.61 18.65 -11.11
N THR A 239 -4.39 19.75 -11.84
CA THR A 239 -4.58 19.78 -13.29
C THR A 239 -3.38 19.13 -13.95
N PHE A 240 -3.61 18.12 -14.78
CA PHE A 240 -2.58 17.48 -15.59
C PHE A 240 -2.70 17.89 -17.05
N LYS A 241 -1.68 17.55 -17.85
CA LYS A 241 -1.72 17.69 -19.30
C LYS A 241 -1.73 16.31 -19.95
N TRP A 242 -2.69 16.08 -20.83
CA TRP A 242 -2.60 15.01 -21.83
C TRP A 242 -2.07 15.59 -23.12
N VAL A 243 -1.29 14.78 -23.83
CA VAL A 243 -0.68 15.14 -25.12
C VAL A 243 -0.96 14.02 -26.10
N ASN A 244 -1.53 14.35 -27.25
CA ASN A 244 -1.86 13.38 -28.29
C ASN A 244 -0.66 13.07 -29.22
N ALA A 245 -0.87 12.23 -30.24
CA ALA A 245 0.19 11.80 -31.16
C ALA A 245 0.77 12.97 -32.00
N GLU A 246 -0.03 13.99 -32.31
CA GLU A 246 0.42 15.19 -33.03
C GLU A 246 1.11 16.23 -32.11
N GLY A 247 1.26 15.94 -30.82
CA GLY A 247 1.87 16.87 -29.86
C GLY A 247 0.94 17.98 -29.37
N ARG A 248 -0.36 17.94 -29.68
CA ARG A 248 -1.36 18.86 -29.13
C ARG A 248 -1.73 18.44 -27.72
N PHE A 249 -1.97 19.40 -26.83
CA PHE A 249 -2.29 19.11 -25.44
C PHE A 249 -3.68 19.60 -25.02
N VAL A 250 -4.23 18.94 -24.00
CA VAL A 250 -5.42 19.37 -23.27
C VAL A 250 -5.19 19.29 -21.77
N TYR A 251 -5.80 20.19 -21.01
CA TYR A 251 -5.80 20.13 -19.55
C TYR A 251 -6.86 19.16 -19.06
N ILE A 252 -6.52 18.34 -18.07
CA ILE A 252 -7.41 17.31 -17.51
C ILE A 252 -7.37 17.28 -15.99
N LYS A 253 -8.43 16.72 -15.40
CA LYS A 253 -8.54 16.35 -13.99
C LYS A 253 -8.96 14.88 -13.93
N TYR A 254 -8.30 14.09 -13.10
CA TYR A 254 -8.70 12.70 -12.87
C TYR A 254 -9.83 12.61 -11.85
N HIS A 255 -10.89 11.90 -12.21
CA HIS A 255 -12.05 11.61 -11.35
C HIS A 255 -12.33 10.11 -11.39
N PHE A 256 -12.36 9.47 -10.23
CA PHE A 256 -12.72 8.08 -10.02
C PHE A 256 -14.03 8.03 -9.26
N ILE A 257 -15.12 7.75 -9.98
CA ILE A 257 -16.46 7.72 -9.41
C ILE A 257 -16.77 6.31 -8.96
N ALA A 258 -17.15 6.17 -7.69
CA ALA A 258 -17.52 4.89 -7.11
C ALA A 258 -18.84 4.44 -7.74
N LYS A 259 -18.89 3.20 -8.24
CA LYS A 259 -20.09 2.61 -8.85
C LYS A 259 -21.30 2.55 -7.90
N HIS A 260 -21.04 2.53 -6.60
CA HIS A 260 -22.07 2.44 -5.55
C HIS A 260 -22.39 3.79 -4.90
N ASP A 261 -21.99 4.89 -5.56
CA ASP A 261 -22.05 6.26 -5.08
C ASP A 261 -21.23 6.51 -3.80
N GLN A 262 -21.10 7.78 -3.45
CA GLN A 262 -20.41 8.19 -2.23
C GLN A 262 -21.28 7.97 -0.99
N LYS A 263 -20.72 7.36 0.06
CA LYS A 263 -21.40 7.09 1.33
C LYS A 263 -20.48 7.27 2.52
#